data_AF-A0A958XC02-F1
#
_entry.id   AF-A0A958XC02-F1
#
_cell.length_a   1.000
_cell.length_b   1.000
_cell.length_c   1.000
_cell.angle_alpha   90.00
_cell.angle_beta   90.00
_cell.angle_gamma   90.00
#
_symmetry.space_group_name_H-M   'P 1'
#
loop_
_entity.id
_entity.type
_entity.pdbx_description
1 polymer ?
#
loop_
_entity_poly.entity_id
_entity_poly.type
_entity_poly.pdbx_seq_one_letter_code
_entity_poly.pdbx_strand_id
1 'polypeptide(L)' 'AGANDFGSIMIEENVVSAAGARFRFTADGIQQAIREAGFEPRLRNQQYEFRELPRDIHQQQLDRSALVVD' A
#
# COMPACT_ATOMS: atom_id res chain seq x y z
N ALA A 1 -17.97 5.68 -10.62
CA ALA A 1 -16.69 6.06 -10.00
C ALA A 1 -16.99 6.58 -8.60
N GLY A 2 -16.26 6.12 -7.57
CA GLY A 2 -16.55 6.43 -6.16
C GLY A 2 -15.64 5.73 -5.15
N ALA A 3 -14.53 5.14 -5.61
CA ALA A 3 -13.54 4.58 -4.71
C ALA A 3 -12.68 5.72 -4.14
N ASN A 4 -12.68 5.86 -2.82
CA ASN A 4 -11.88 6.83 -2.07
C ASN A 4 -10.87 6.14 -1.14
N ASP A 5 -10.73 4.82 -1.27
CA ASP A 5 -10.01 3.98 -0.34
C ASP A 5 -9.27 2.87 -1.06
N PHE A 6 -7.99 2.71 -0.73
CA PHE A 6 -7.22 1.51 -1.02
C PHE A 6 -7.32 0.60 0.21
N GLY A 7 -8.43 -0.12 0.34
CA GLY A 7 -8.67 -1.05 1.43
C GLY A 7 -7.91 -2.37 1.23
N SER A 8 -7.24 -2.83 2.29
CA SER A 8 -6.44 -4.07 2.34
C SER A 8 -5.03 -3.95 1.75
N ILE A 9 -4.17 -3.15 2.38
CA ILE A 9 -2.74 -3.40 2.28
C ILE A 9 -2.49 -4.68 3.07
N MET A 10 -2.35 -5.80 2.37
CA MET A 10 -1.92 -7.05 2.99
C MET A 10 -0.48 -6.81 3.45
N ILE A 11 -0.28 -6.53 4.74
CA ILE A 11 1.05 -6.62 5.36
C ILE A 11 1.45 -8.08 5.17
N GLU A 12 2.49 -8.30 4.37
CA GLU A 12 2.81 -9.60 3.79
C GLU A 12 3.26 -10.58 4.88
N GLU A 13 2.31 -11.21 5.56
CA GLU A 13 2.56 -12.31 6.48
C GLU A 13 2.51 -13.61 5.66
N ASN A 14 3.51 -13.90 4.82
CA ASN A 14 3.68 -15.19 4.09
C ASN A 14 2.53 -15.71 3.18
N VAL A 15 1.29 -15.19 3.26
CA VAL A 15 0.10 -15.76 2.59
C VAL A 15 -0.05 -15.24 1.15
N VAL A 16 0.44 -14.03 0.85
CA VAL A 16 0.36 -13.43 -0.50
C VAL A 16 1.34 -14.09 -1.48
N SER A 17 2.57 -14.40 -1.02
CA SER A 17 3.57 -15.09 -1.86
C SER A 17 3.09 -16.49 -2.26
N ALA A 18 2.43 -17.21 -1.33
CA ALA A 18 1.84 -18.52 -1.58
C ALA A 18 0.65 -18.48 -2.54
N ALA A 19 -0.09 -17.36 -2.60
CA ALA A 19 -1.23 -17.16 -3.49
C ALA A 19 -0.83 -16.76 -4.93
N GLY A 20 0.46 -16.50 -5.21
CA GLY A 20 0.96 -16.23 -6.56
C GLY A 20 0.52 -14.88 -7.15
N ALA A 21 0.15 -13.91 -6.31
CA ALA A 21 -0.23 -12.58 -6.77
C ALA A 21 1.00 -11.85 -7.37
N ARG A 22 0.95 -11.58 -8.68
CA ARG A 22 2.06 -10.91 -9.42
C ARG A 22 2.07 -9.39 -9.25
N PHE A 23 0.96 -8.80 -8.80
CA PHE A 23 0.82 -7.35 -8.65
C PHE A 23 1.00 -6.97 -7.19
N ARG A 24 2.22 -6.52 -6.87
CA ARG A 24 2.57 -5.97 -5.55
C ARG A 24 2.56 -4.44 -5.62
N PHE A 25 1.93 -3.83 -4.64
CA PHE A 25 1.92 -2.38 -4.43
C PHE A 25 2.54 -2.11 -3.06
N THR A 26 3.56 -1.25 -3.02
CA THR A 26 4.13 -0.76 -1.76
C THR A 26 3.27 0.39 -1.22
N ALA A 27 3.40 0.69 0.07
CA ALA A 27 2.71 1.83 0.67
C ALA A 27 3.03 3.14 -0.07
N ASP A 28 4.29 3.33 -0.49
CA ASP A 28 4.69 4.46 -1.34
C ASP A 28 4.07 4.43 -2.73
N GLY A 29 4.00 3.27 -3.38
CA GLY A 29 3.34 3.14 -4.67
C GLY A 29 1.86 3.54 -4.62
N ILE A 30 1.16 3.18 -3.54
CA ILE A 30 -0.22 3.58 -3.32
C ILE A 30 -0.33 5.10 -3.11
N GLN A 31 0.50 5.67 -2.23
CA GLN A 31 0.48 7.11 -1.99
C GLN A 31 0.78 7.90 -3.27
N GLN A 32 1.72 7.43 -4.09
CA GLN A 32 2.06 8.04 -5.36
C GLN A 32 0.88 8.00 -6.34
N ALA A 33 0.23 6.84 -6.49
CA ALA A 33 -0.96 6.71 -7.34
C ALA A 33 -2.11 7.64 -6.90
N ILE A 34 -2.33 7.80 -5.59
CA ILE A 34 -3.34 8.73 -5.05
C ILE A 34 -3.01 10.18 -5.45
N ARG A 35 -1.74 10.59 -5.32
CA ARG A 35 -1.29 11.93 -5.71
C ARG A 35 -1.40 12.16 -7.21
N GLU A 36 -1.03 11.19 -8.03
CA GLU A 36 -1.15 11.25 -9.50
C GLU A 36 -2.61 11.38 -9.97
N ALA A 37 -3.54 10.80 -9.20
CA ALA A 37 -4.98 10.97 -9.41
C ALA A 37 -5.52 12.32 -8.92
N GLY A 38 -4.68 13.19 -8.35
CA GLY A 38 -5.07 14.53 -7.86
C GLY A 38 -5.66 14.55 -6.46
N PHE A 39 -5.48 13.48 -5.67
CA PHE A 39 -5.97 13.38 -4.30
C PHE A 39 -4.84 13.44 -3.28
N GLU A 40 -5.20 13.69 -2.03
CA GLU A 40 -4.26 13.74 -0.90
C GLU A 40 -4.31 12.41 -0.13
N PRO A 41 -3.19 11.66 -0.02
CA PRO A 41 -3.16 10.40 0.71
C PRO A 41 -3.36 10.59 2.23
N ARG A 42 -4.15 9.71 2.83
CA ARG A 42 -4.43 9.68 4.27
C ARG A 42 -4.37 8.25 4.78
N LEU A 43 -3.70 8.04 5.91
CA LEU A 43 -3.70 6.76 6.62
C LEU A 43 -4.94 6.69 7.51
N ARG A 44 -5.55 5.51 7.62
CA ARG A 44 -6.73 5.26 8.45
C ARG A 44 -6.63 3.96 9.25
N ASN A 45 -7.43 3.83 10.30
CA ASN A 45 -7.70 2.52 10.92
C ASN A 45 -8.88 1.80 10.24
N GLN A 46 -9.21 0.60 10.73
CA GLN A 46 -10.34 -0.18 10.21
C GLN A 46 -11.70 0.47 10.45
N GLN A 47 -11.80 1.35 11.45
CA GLN A 47 -12.96 2.18 11.76
C GLN A 47 -13.06 3.42 10.86
N TYR A 48 -12.16 3.56 9.87
CA TYR A 48 -12.07 4.69 8.93
C TYR A 48 -11.71 6.03 9.58
N GLU A 49 -11.15 6.01 10.78
CA GLU A 49 -10.63 7.20 11.44
C GLU A 49 -9.23 7.50 10.92
N PHE A 50 -8.93 8.78 10.71
CA PHE A 50 -7.61 9.21 10.25
C PHE A 50 -6.55 8.95 11.30
N ARG A 51 -5.37 8.56 10.83
CA ARG A 51 -4.18 8.34 11.64
C ARG A 51 -3.01 9.10 11.03
N GLU A 52 -2.13 9.55 11.91
CA GLU A 52 -0.84 10.07 11.48
C GLU A 52 0.01 8.95 10.90
N LEU A 53 0.74 9.26 9.84
CA LEU A 53 1.80 8.40 9.33
C LEU A 53 2.92 8.36 10.39
N PRO A 54 3.36 7.16 10.82
CA PRO A 54 4.51 7.04 11.70
C PRO A 54 5.75 7.69 11.07
N ARG A 55 6.54 8.39 11.89
CA ARG A 55 7.72 9.13 11.43
C ARG A 55 8.83 8.21 10.92
N ASP A 56 8.91 7.00 11.47
CA ASP A 56 9.96 6.01 11.19
C ASP A 56 9.40 4.84 10.37
N ILE A 57 8.56 5.12 9.37
CA ILE A 57 8.12 4.09 8.42
C ILE A 57 9.31 3.65 7.56
N HIS A 58 9.62 2.36 7.60
CA HIS A 58 10.48 1.73 6.62
C HIS A 58 9.64 1.32 5.41
N GLN A 59 9.97 1.92 4.27
CA GLN A 59 9.29 1.63 3.02
C GLN A 59 9.85 0.37 2.42
N GLN A 60 8.93 -0.53 2.10
CA GLN A 60 9.16 -1.72 1.32
C GLN A 60 9.73 -1.38 -0.06
N GLN A 61 10.76 -2.10 -0.50
CA GLN A 61 11.30 -1.95 -1.85
C GLN A 61 10.76 -3.05 -2.75
N LEU A 62 10.13 -2.65 -3.86
CA LEU A 62 9.70 -3.60 -4.89
C LEU A 62 10.83 -3.82 -5.89
N ASP A 63 11.41 -5.02 -5.88
CA ASP A 63 12.21 -5.50 -7.00
C ASP A 63 11.28 -5.72 -8.20
N ARG A 64 11.39 -4.84 -9.20
CA ARG A 64 10.55 -4.89 -10.41
C ARG A 64 10.91 -6.05 -11.35
N SER A 65 12.08 -6.67 -11.19
CA SER A 65 12.52 -7.80 -12.01
C SER A 65 11.98 -9.11 -11.47
N ALA A 66 12.00 -9.29 -10.15
CA ALA A 66 11.46 -10.47 -9.47
C ALA A 66 9.99 -10.31 -9.05
N LEU A 67 9.47 -9.09 -9.11
CA LEU A 67 8.20 -8.67 -8.50
C LEU A 67 8.15 -9.01 -7.01
N VAL A 68 9.27 -8.95 -6.28
CA VAL A 68 9.40 -9.27 -4.85
C VAL A 68 9.48 -8.00 -4.02
N VAL A 69 8.83 -7.99 -2.86
CA VAL A 69 8.91 -6.92 -1.87
C VAL A 69 9.84 -7.36 -0.75
N ASP A 70 10.81 -6.54 -0.42
CA ASP A 70 11.71 -6.69 0.73
C ASP A 70 11.43 -5.57 1.76
#